data_AF-A0A8T4VSQ1-F1
#
_entry.id   AF-A0A8T4VSQ1-F1
#
_cell.length_a   1.000
_cell.length_b   1.000
_cell.length_c   1.000
_cell.angle_alpha   90.00
_cell.angle_beta   90.00
_cell.angle_gamma   90.00
#
_symmetry.space_group_name_H-M   'P 1'
#
loop_
_entity.id
_entity.type
_entity.pdbx_description
1 polymer ?
#
loop_
_entity_poly.entity_id
_entity_poly.type
_entity_poly.pdbx_seq_one_letter_code
_entity_poly.pdbx_strand_id
1 'polypeptide(L)'
;MKLSSKMIILFLSVSIIPLIFLKYANNFGLVFIVTFILTVIFTTIVCISIVRTISRPIEEITIAINEISRGNFNVEINPETKKLSDEIGDLARAFDRTFVSIKLAALRINEFKSELATSTPVDKSTEVANEEKASESKKKLKKEMPKKVRK
;
A
#
# COMPACT_ATOMS: atom_id res chain seq x y z
N MET A 1 -8.89 22.24 6.19
CA MET A 1 -7.81 22.89 6.96
C MET A 1 -6.79 21.82 7.27
N LYS A 2 -5.50 22.07 6.96
CA LYS A 2 -4.43 21.08 7.13
C LYS A 2 -4.40 20.54 8.57
N LEU A 3 -4.11 19.25 8.72
CA LEU A 3 -3.97 18.54 9.99
C LEU A 3 -2.90 19.21 10.86
N SER A 4 -1.80 19.60 10.24
CA SER A 4 -0.74 20.40 10.86
C SER A 4 -1.27 21.70 11.48
N SER A 5 -2.16 22.40 10.79
CA SER A 5 -2.80 23.62 11.31
C SER A 5 -3.74 23.36 12.50
N LYS A 6 -4.46 22.23 12.50
CA LYS A 6 -5.31 21.82 13.64
C LYS A 6 -4.47 21.57 14.90
N MET A 7 -3.30 20.94 14.76
CA MET A 7 -2.38 20.66 15.87
C MET A 7 -1.76 21.94 16.47
N ILE A 8 -1.46 22.94 15.64
CA ILE A 8 -0.92 24.22 16.11
C ILE A 8 -1.97 24.98 16.94
N ILE A 9 -3.21 25.01 16.48
CA ILE A 9 -4.32 25.67 17.20
C ILE A 9 -4.57 24.98 18.55
N LEU A 10 -4.50 23.65 18.56
CA LEU A 10 -4.59 22.86 19.78
C LEU A 10 -3.53 23.28 20.80
N PHE A 11 -2.27 23.38 20.38
CA PHE A 11 -1.16 23.78 21.26
C PHE A 11 -1.34 25.21 21.80
N LEU A 12 -1.77 26.14 20.94
CA LEU A 12 -2.02 27.53 21.32
C LEU A 12 -3.14 27.67 22.36
N SER A 13 -4.21 26.86 22.26
CA SER A 13 -5.31 26.91 23.24
C SER A 13 -4.89 26.52 24.66
N VAL A 14 -3.98 25.55 24.79
CA VAL A 14 -3.47 25.09 26.10
C VAL A 14 -2.52 26.13 26.70
N SER A 15 -1.74 26.83 25.86
CA SER A 15 -0.78 27.84 26.31
C SER A 15 -1.42 29.08 26.95
N ILE A 16 -2.72 29.30 26.79
CA ILE A 16 -3.44 30.45 27.36
C ILE A 16 -3.89 30.18 28.82
N ILE A 17 -4.03 28.90 29.20
CA ILE A 17 -4.50 28.48 30.53
C ILE A 17 -3.65 29.08 31.67
N PRO A 18 -2.31 29.09 31.61
CA PRO A 18 -1.46 29.68 32.66
C PRO A 18 -1.65 31.19 32.85
N LEU A 19 -2.00 31.92 31.78
CA LEU A 19 -2.21 33.37 31.84
C LEU A 19 -3.49 33.72 32.60
N ILE A 20 -4.54 32.91 32.41
CA ILE A 20 -5.81 33.06 33.13
C ILE A 20 -5.55 32.80 34.62
N PHE A 21 -4.80 31.75 34.96
CA PHE A 21 -4.49 31.38 36.34
C PHE A 21 -3.84 32.50 37.16
N LEU A 22 -2.88 33.25 36.58
CA LEU A 22 -2.19 34.35 37.27
C LEU A 22 -3.15 35.48 37.72
N LYS A 23 -4.26 35.69 37.01
CA LYS A 23 -5.24 36.75 37.31
C LYS A 23 -6.17 36.41 38.48
N TYR A 24 -6.41 35.14 38.75
CA TYR A 24 -7.44 34.68 39.70
C TYR A 24 -6.87 34.08 41.01
N ALA A 25 -5.63 34.45 41.38
CA ALA A 25 -4.92 33.90 42.52
C ALA A 25 -5.69 33.92 43.86
N ASN A 26 -6.60 34.89 44.05
CA ASN A 26 -7.37 35.03 45.30
C ASN A 26 -8.46 33.95 45.48
N ASN A 27 -8.88 33.28 44.40
CA ASN A 27 -9.88 32.18 44.40
C ASN A 27 -9.28 30.87 43.86
N PHE A 28 -8.03 30.61 44.23
CA PHE A 28 -7.20 29.54 43.67
C PHE A 28 -7.90 28.17 43.57
N GLY A 29 -8.56 27.73 44.65
CA GLY A 29 -9.16 26.38 44.72
C GLY A 29 -10.29 26.15 43.72
N LEU A 30 -11.24 27.09 43.63
CA LEU A 30 -12.38 26.96 42.72
C LEU A 30 -11.93 27.07 41.27
N VAL A 31 -11.02 28.01 40.98
CA VAL A 31 -10.46 28.20 39.63
C VAL A 31 -9.73 26.93 39.18
N PHE A 32 -8.92 26.34 40.06
CA PHE A 32 -8.19 25.10 39.76
C PHE A 32 -9.13 23.95 39.37
N ILE A 33 -10.19 23.70 40.16
CA ILE A 33 -11.15 22.63 39.88
C ILE A 33 -11.84 22.85 38.53
N VAL A 34 -12.30 24.07 38.25
CA VAL A 34 -12.99 24.39 36.98
C VAL A 34 -12.03 24.20 35.80
N THR A 35 -10.81 24.72 35.88
CA THR A 35 -9.81 24.57 34.81
C THR A 35 -9.43 23.11 34.59
N PHE A 36 -9.30 22.31 35.66
CA PHE A 36 -9.00 20.89 35.55
C PHE A 36 -10.11 20.14 34.79
N ILE A 37 -11.37 20.36 35.16
CA ILE A 37 -12.52 19.72 34.50
C ILE A 37 -12.56 20.10 33.01
N LEU A 38 -12.40 21.38 32.68
CA LEU A 38 -12.38 21.85 31.29
C LEU A 38 -11.22 21.21 30.50
N THR A 39 -10.05 21.07 31.11
CA THR A 39 -8.89 20.45 30.47
C THR A 39 -9.13 18.96 30.17
N VAL A 40 -9.74 18.23 31.10
CA VAL A 40 -10.09 16.81 30.91
C VAL A 40 -11.10 16.66 29.76
N ILE A 41 -12.15 17.48 29.75
CA ILE A 41 -13.17 17.47 28.68
C ILE A 41 -12.51 17.77 27.32
N PHE A 42 -11.71 18.82 27.25
CA PHE A 42 -11.02 19.23 26.03
C PHE A 42 -10.07 18.14 25.52
N THR A 43 -9.25 17.57 26.40
CA THR A 43 -8.32 16.48 26.06
C THR A 43 -9.06 15.26 25.51
N THR A 44 -10.21 14.93 26.10
CA THR A 44 -11.04 13.81 25.65
C THR A 44 -11.56 14.05 24.22
N ILE A 45 -12.08 15.26 23.94
CA ILE A 45 -12.55 15.65 22.60
C ILE A 45 -11.43 15.54 21.56
N VAL A 46 -10.23 16.02 21.91
CA VAL A 46 -9.06 15.98 21.05
C VAL A 46 -8.62 14.55 20.76
N CYS A 47 -8.55 13.70 21.78
CA CYS A 47 -8.18 12.30 21.63
C CYS A 47 -9.15 11.57 20.68
N ILE A 48 -10.45 11.78 20.87
CA ILE A 48 -11.49 11.25 19.97
C ILE A 48 -11.31 11.78 18.55
N SER A 49 -10.96 13.05 18.38
CA SER A 49 -10.71 13.65 17.07
C SER A 49 -9.52 13.00 16.37
N ILE A 50 -8.40 12.80 17.07
CA ILE A 50 -7.19 12.14 16.56
C ILE A 50 -7.52 10.71 16.12
N VAL A 51 -8.21 9.94 16.96
CA VAL A 51 -8.57 8.55 16.62
C VAL A 51 -9.43 8.50 15.35
N ARG A 52 -10.38 9.41 15.20
CA ARG A 52 -11.31 9.43 14.05
C ARG A 52 -10.70 9.98 12.76
N THR A 53 -9.77 10.93 12.86
CA THR A 53 -9.25 11.65 11.68
C THR A 53 -7.85 11.21 11.27
N ILE A 54 -7.13 10.50 12.14
CA ILE A 54 -5.77 10.05 11.89
C ILE A 54 -5.68 8.54 12.09
N SER A 55 -5.84 8.05 13.32
CA SER A 55 -5.49 6.66 13.66
C SER A 55 -6.32 5.64 12.88
N ARG A 56 -7.65 5.78 12.89
CA ARG A 56 -8.54 4.87 12.16
C ARG A 56 -8.33 4.93 10.64
N PRO A 57 -8.31 6.12 9.99
CA PRO A 57 -7.98 6.21 8.57
C PRO A 57 -6.64 5.57 8.18
N ILE A 58 -5.58 5.74 8.99
CA ILE A 58 -4.27 5.13 8.72
C ILE A 58 -4.36 3.60 8.82
N GLU A 59 -5.05 3.09 9.82
CA GLU A 59 -5.27 1.65 9.99
C GLU A 59 -6.04 1.07 8.80
N GLU A 60 -7.12 1.72 8.37
CA GLU A 60 -7.90 1.33 7.19
C GLU A 60 -7.04 1.27 5.92
N ILE A 61 -6.23 2.30 5.66
CA ILE A 61 -5.32 2.32 4.50
C ILE A 61 -4.29 1.19 4.61
N THR A 62 -3.75 0.95 5.80
CA THR A 62 -2.76 -0.12 6.05
C THR A 62 -3.35 -1.50 5.78
N ILE A 63 -4.58 -1.75 6.23
CA ILE A 63 -5.29 -3.00 5.95
C ILE A 63 -5.49 -3.17 4.45
N ALA A 64 -5.93 -2.13 3.74
CA ALA A 64 -6.10 -2.19 2.28
C ALA A 64 -4.78 -2.48 1.54
N ILE A 65 -3.68 -1.84 1.95
CA ILE A 65 -2.33 -2.13 1.40
C ILE A 65 -1.97 -3.61 1.61
N ASN A 66 -2.18 -4.14 2.82
CA ASN A 66 -1.83 -5.52 3.14
C ASN A 66 -2.65 -6.52 2.32
N GLU A 67 -3.94 -6.31 2.14
CA GLU A 67 -4.79 -7.17 1.30
C GLU A 67 -4.33 -7.16 -0.16
N ILE A 68 -4.02 -5.99 -0.69
CA ILE A 68 -3.52 -5.85 -2.07
C ILE A 68 -2.16 -6.52 -2.23
N SER A 69 -1.27 -6.42 -1.25
CA SER A 69 0.03 -7.10 -1.26
C SER A 69 -0.09 -8.63 -1.32
N ARG A 70 -1.22 -9.17 -0.85
CA ARG A 70 -1.56 -10.60 -0.91
C ARG A 70 -2.28 -10.99 -2.19
N GLY A 71 -2.45 -10.07 -3.13
CA GLY A 71 -3.13 -10.27 -4.41
C GLY A 71 -4.64 -10.04 -4.38
N ASN A 72 -5.21 -9.56 -3.25
CA ASN A 72 -6.62 -9.21 -3.17
C ASN A 72 -6.84 -7.76 -3.65
N PHE A 73 -7.16 -7.61 -4.94
CA PHE A 73 -7.41 -6.30 -5.57
C PHE A 73 -8.88 -5.84 -5.50
N ASN A 74 -9.71 -6.48 -4.67
CA ASN A 74 -11.12 -6.13 -4.50
C ASN A 74 -11.37 -5.27 -3.25
N VAL A 75 -10.30 -4.83 -2.59
CA VAL A 75 -10.36 -3.96 -1.42
C VAL A 75 -10.27 -2.50 -1.85
N GLU A 76 -11.09 -1.66 -1.23
CA GLU A 76 -11.14 -0.23 -1.48
C GLU A 76 -10.95 0.54 -0.18
N ILE A 77 -10.26 1.68 -0.27
CA ILE A 77 -10.13 2.59 0.86
C ILE A 77 -11.48 3.30 1.05
N ASN A 78 -11.92 3.39 2.32
CA ASN A 78 -13.19 4.02 2.71
C ASN A 78 -13.37 5.40 2.04
N PRO A 79 -14.50 5.66 1.35
CA PRO A 79 -14.78 6.94 0.72
C PRO A 79 -14.70 8.13 1.67
N GLU A 80 -15.09 7.97 2.94
CA GLU A 80 -15.02 9.04 3.93
C GLU A 80 -13.57 9.41 4.24
N THR A 81 -12.69 8.41 4.37
CA THR A 81 -11.23 8.59 4.50
C THR A 81 -10.67 9.33 3.28
N LYS A 82 -11.14 9.01 2.07
CA LYS A 82 -10.74 9.72 0.83
C LYS A 82 -11.30 11.13 0.70
N LYS A 83 -12.37 11.49 1.42
CA LYS A 83 -12.96 12.85 1.40
C LYS A 83 -12.28 13.82 2.37
N LEU A 84 -11.42 13.34 3.26
CA LEU A 84 -10.66 14.22 4.15
C LEU A 84 -9.89 15.25 3.32
N SER A 85 -10.05 16.53 3.70
CA SER A 85 -9.41 17.68 3.04
C SER A 85 -8.07 18.04 3.68
N ASP A 86 -7.44 17.06 4.33
CA ASP A 86 -6.14 17.17 4.97
C ASP A 86 -5.18 16.10 4.45
N GLU A 87 -3.99 16.09 5.02
CA GLU A 87 -2.85 15.26 4.61
C GLU A 87 -3.18 13.76 4.66
N ILE A 88 -4.10 13.33 5.53
CA ILE A 88 -4.55 11.93 5.62
C ILE A 88 -5.43 11.56 4.42
N GLY A 89 -6.32 12.46 4.01
CA GLY A 89 -7.10 12.26 2.80
C GLY A 89 -6.24 12.32 1.53
N ASP A 90 -5.23 13.19 1.50
CA ASP A 90 -4.25 13.20 0.40
C ASP A 90 -3.50 11.87 0.30
N LEU A 91 -3.08 11.31 1.43
CA LEU A 91 -2.43 10.01 1.52
C LEU A 91 -3.35 8.88 1.01
N ALA A 92 -4.60 8.87 1.47
CA ALA A 92 -5.61 7.90 1.04
C ALA A 92 -5.80 7.90 -0.48
N ARG A 93 -5.99 9.09 -1.06
CA ARG A 93 -6.16 9.26 -2.52
C ARG A 93 -4.90 8.87 -3.30
N ALA A 94 -3.70 9.13 -2.75
CA ALA A 94 -2.45 8.74 -3.38
C ALA A 94 -2.29 7.21 -3.46
N PHE A 95 -2.57 6.50 -2.36
CA PHE A 95 -2.54 5.03 -2.36
C PHE A 95 -3.59 4.41 -3.28
N ASP A 96 -4.80 4.96 -3.30
CA ASP A 96 -5.88 4.52 -4.21
C ASP A 96 -5.42 4.55 -5.68
N ARG A 97 -4.78 5.65 -6.11
CA ARG A 97 -4.21 5.76 -7.47
C ARG A 97 -3.10 4.74 -7.74
N THR A 98 -2.24 4.49 -6.75
CA THR A 98 -1.19 3.46 -6.87
C THR A 98 -1.80 2.08 -7.07
N PHE A 99 -2.86 1.74 -6.32
CA PHE A 99 -3.54 0.45 -6.45
C PHE A 99 -4.20 0.25 -7.80
N VAL A 100 -4.89 1.28 -8.30
CA VAL A 100 -5.44 1.26 -9.66
C VAL A 100 -4.33 1.01 -10.68
N SER A 101 -3.18 1.66 -10.54
CA SER A 101 -2.03 1.48 -11.43
C SER A 101 -1.46 0.06 -11.39
N ILE A 102 -1.35 -0.53 -10.19
CA ILE A 102 -0.90 -1.92 -10.02
C ILE A 102 -1.89 -2.89 -10.67
N LYS A 103 -3.20 -2.69 -10.45
CA LYS A 103 -4.26 -3.52 -11.06
C LYS A 103 -4.19 -3.49 -12.59
N LEU A 104 -4.02 -2.30 -13.17
CA LEU A 104 -3.86 -2.13 -14.61
C LEU A 104 -2.59 -2.82 -15.13
N ALA A 105 -1.47 -2.72 -14.42
CA ALA A 105 -0.24 -3.41 -14.79
C ALA A 105 -0.42 -4.95 -14.76
N ALA A 106 -1.11 -5.48 -13.75
CA ALA A 106 -1.41 -6.91 -13.65
C ALA A 106 -2.32 -7.40 -14.79
N LEU A 107 -3.33 -6.62 -15.18
CA LEU A 107 -4.21 -6.95 -16.31
C LEU A 107 -3.44 -7.01 -17.63
N ARG A 108 -2.58 -6.01 -17.91
CA ARG A 108 -1.73 -5.99 -19.11
C ARG A 108 -0.82 -7.21 -19.22
N ILE A 109 -0.27 -7.68 -18.09
CA ILE A 109 0.56 -8.89 -18.07
C ILE A 109 -0.27 -10.13 -18.46
N ASN A 110 -1.53 -10.21 -18.01
CA ASN A 110 -2.40 -11.33 -18.38
C ASN A 110 -2.86 -11.28 -19.84
N GLU A 111 -3.13 -10.09 -20.38
CA GLU A 111 -3.43 -9.90 -21.80
C GLU A 111 -2.25 -10.33 -22.68
N PHE A 112 -1.04 -9.89 -22.33
CA PHE A 112 0.19 -10.30 -23.03
C PHE A 112 0.40 -11.82 -22.98
N LYS A 113 0.16 -12.47 -21.84
CA LYS A 113 0.20 -13.94 -21.73
C LYS A 113 -0.82 -14.63 -22.64
N SER A 114 -2.03 -14.07 -22.76
CA SER A 114 -3.08 -14.59 -23.65
C SER A 114 -2.66 -14.48 -25.12
N GLU A 115 -2.00 -13.38 -25.51
CA GLU A 115 -1.48 -13.18 -26.86
C GLU A 115 -0.30 -14.11 -27.19
N LEU A 116 0.59 -14.40 -26.23
CA LEU A 116 1.61 -15.44 -26.40
C LEU A 116 0.99 -16.83 -26.58
N ALA A 117 -0.09 -17.12 -25.85
CA ALA A 117 -0.81 -18.39 -25.94
C ALA A 117 -1.55 -18.56 -27.29
N THR A 118 -1.94 -17.48 -27.96
CA THR A 118 -2.58 -17.54 -29.28
C THR A 118 -1.60 -17.46 -30.45
N SER A 119 -0.39 -16.92 -30.25
CA SER A 119 0.62 -16.72 -31.31
C SER A 119 1.74 -17.79 -31.37
N THR A 120 1.71 -18.83 -30.53
CA THR A 120 2.64 -19.97 -30.65
C THR A 120 1.94 -21.32 -30.80
N PRO A 121 1.89 -21.92 -32.01
CA PRO A 121 1.90 -23.36 -32.15
C PRO A 121 3.33 -23.86 -31.86
N VAL A 122 3.78 -23.81 -30.60
CA VAL A 122 4.99 -24.54 -30.20
C VAL A 122 4.56 -25.97 -29.92
N ASP A 123 4.58 -26.69 -31.02
CA ASP A 123 4.38 -28.10 -31.17
C ASP A 123 5.27 -28.89 -30.18
N LYS A 124 4.67 -29.49 -29.14
CA LYS A 124 5.33 -30.53 -28.33
C LYS A 124 5.82 -31.72 -29.18
N SER A 125 5.46 -31.81 -30.46
CA SER A 125 5.98 -32.80 -31.41
C SER A 125 7.31 -32.38 -32.07
N THR A 126 7.76 -31.12 -31.96
CA THR A 126 9.04 -30.67 -32.58
C THR A 126 10.29 -30.94 -31.73
N GLU A 127 10.16 -31.08 -30.41
CA GLU A 127 11.31 -31.47 -29.57
C GLU A 127 11.60 -32.98 -29.68
N VAL A 128 10.56 -33.81 -29.75
CA VAL A 128 10.71 -35.27 -29.89
C VAL A 128 11.17 -35.68 -31.30
N ALA A 129 10.69 -34.98 -32.35
CA ALA A 129 11.10 -35.26 -33.73
C ALA A 129 12.55 -34.84 -34.05
N ASN A 130 13.10 -33.85 -33.34
CA ASN A 130 14.49 -33.42 -33.53
C ASN A 130 15.49 -34.31 -32.79
N GLU A 131 15.13 -34.89 -31.65
CA GLU A 131 15.99 -35.87 -30.96
C GLU A 131 16.10 -37.20 -31.72
N GLU A 132 15.02 -37.66 -32.35
CA GLU A 132 15.02 -38.93 -33.08
C GLU A 132 15.88 -38.85 -34.37
N LYS A 133 15.76 -37.75 -35.13
CA LYS A 133 16.59 -37.49 -36.33
C LYS A 133 18.07 -37.20 -36.01
N ALA A 134 18.35 -36.61 -34.85
CA ALA A 134 19.72 -36.42 -34.37
C ALA A 134 20.37 -37.75 -33.93
N SER A 135 19.58 -38.70 -33.43
CA SER A 135 20.05 -40.05 -33.05
C SER A 135 20.40 -40.91 -34.27
N GLU A 136 19.62 -40.83 -35.36
CA GLU A 136 19.90 -41.55 -36.61
C GLU A 136 21.11 -40.99 -37.36
N SER A 137 21.26 -39.66 -37.40
CA SER A 137 22.41 -39.01 -38.05
C SER A 137 23.73 -39.34 -37.35
N LYS A 138 23.73 -39.45 -36.00
CA LYS A 138 24.90 -39.91 -35.23
C LYS A 138 25.21 -41.40 -35.44
N LYS A 139 24.21 -42.25 -35.67
CA LYS A 139 24.38 -43.68 -36.00
C LYS A 139 24.98 -43.89 -37.39
N LYS A 140 24.61 -43.07 -38.39
CA LYS A 140 25.21 -43.12 -39.74
C LYS A 140 26.66 -42.62 -39.75
N LEU A 141 26.96 -41.56 -39.02
CA LEU A 141 28.34 -41.02 -38.93
C LEU A 141 29.35 -42.00 -38.30
N LYS A 142 28.91 -42.89 -37.40
CA LYS A 142 29.78 -43.91 -36.78
C LYS A 142 30.04 -45.13 -37.69
N LYS A 143 29.27 -45.30 -38.77
CA LYS A 143 29.42 -46.40 -39.74
C LYS A 143 30.37 -46.05 -40.91
N GLU A 144 30.64 -44.78 -41.14
CA GLU A 144 31.49 -44.31 -42.25
C GLU A 144 32.89 -43.86 -41.81
N MET A 145 33.32 -44.10 -40.57
CA MET A 145 34.71 -43.84 -40.19
C MET A 145 35.66 -44.81 -40.91
N PRO A 146 36.56 -44.34 -41.80
CA PRO A 146 37.60 -45.21 -42.34
C PRO A 146 38.51 -45.68 -41.21
N LYS A 147 38.85 -46.98 -41.22
CA LYS A 147 39.89 -47.55 -40.36
C LYS A 147 41.14 -46.69 -40.49
N LYS A 148 41.45 -45.92 -39.44
CA LYS A 148 42.74 -45.23 -39.35
C LYS A 148 43.81 -46.31 -39.30
N VAL A 149 44.63 -46.32 -40.34
CA VAL A 149 45.83 -47.14 -40.50
C VAL A 149 46.68 -46.99 -39.24
N ARG A 150 46.86 -48.10 -38.52
CA ARG A 150 47.86 -48.26 -37.48
C ARG A 150 49.18 -48.54 -38.20
N LYS A 151 50.06 -47.56 -38.26
CA LYS A 151 51.51 -47.79 -38.24
C LYS A 151 51.98 -47.51 -36.83
#